data_AF-A0AAE4CN65-F1
#
_entry.id   AF-A0AAE4CN65-F1
#
_cell.length_a   1.000
_cell.length_b   1.000
_cell.length_c   1.000
_cell.angle_alpha   90.00
_cell.angle_beta   90.00
_cell.angle_gamma   90.00
#
_symmetry.space_group_name_H-M   'P 1'
#
loop_
_entity.id
_entity.type
_entity.pdbx_description
1 polymer ?
#
loop_
_entity_poly.entity_id
_entity_poly.type
_entity_poly.pdbx_seq_one_letter_code
_entity_poly.pdbx_strand_id
1 'polypeptide(L)'
;MLYWVLKHIFLGPLMKLWCRPKIEGRKYVPESGAAILVSNHLAVADSFFMPLKMSRRVTFLAKREYFTGRGLKGALKRYFFSGIGQVPIDRSSGAAAQAALDTGVRLLREGRLLGVYPEGTRSPDGRLYKGKTGVARMALEANVPVIPIAMIGTDRANPIGSTIWRPFRIRVRVGKPLDFSRYEGLAGDRFVERSITDEIMYALMELSGQEYVDVYAAKAKDDLETQGRVITKRADPSDRQEADRLPETKAG
;
A
#
# COMPACT_ATOMS: atom_id res chain seq x y z
N MET A 1 14.54 16.29 9.96
CA MET A 1 15.16 17.01 8.83
C MET A 1 15.44 16.11 7.62
N LEU A 2 16.08 14.95 7.80
CA LEU A 2 16.42 14.03 6.69
C LEU A 2 15.25 13.67 5.75
N TYR A 3 14.08 13.35 6.31
CA TYR A 3 12.89 13.04 5.50
C TYR A 3 12.55 14.14 4.49
N TRP A 4 12.55 15.39 4.94
CA TRP A 4 12.21 16.53 4.10
C TRP A 4 13.30 16.81 3.06
N VAL A 5 14.57 16.67 3.44
CA VAL A 5 15.70 16.80 2.51
C VAL A 5 15.63 15.74 1.41
N LEU A 6 15.49 14.46 1.78
CA LEU A 6 15.40 13.38 0.80
C LEU A 6 14.19 13.54 -0.12
N LYS A 7 13.04 13.92 0.45
CA LYS A 7 11.79 14.15 -0.29
C LYS A 7 11.88 15.34 -1.25
N HIS A 8 12.40 16.48 -0.83
CA HIS A 8 12.32 17.72 -1.62
C HIS A 8 13.55 18.01 -2.48
N ILE A 9 14.74 17.53 -2.08
CA ILE A 9 16.00 17.88 -2.75
C ILE A 9 16.46 16.76 -3.70
N PHE A 10 16.34 15.50 -3.28
CA PHE A 10 16.87 14.37 -4.07
C PHE A 10 15.76 13.62 -4.81
N LEU A 11 14.92 12.92 -4.06
CA LEU A 11 13.97 11.97 -4.62
C LEU A 11 12.82 12.68 -5.35
N GLY A 12 12.33 13.79 -4.80
CA GLY A 12 11.18 14.51 -5.34
C GLY A 12 11.37 15.09 -6.74
N PRO A 13 12.40 15.90 -7.01
CA PRO A 13 12.64 16.45 -8.34
C PRO A 13 12.82 15.38 -9.41
N LEU A 14 13.62 14.34 -9.10
CA LEU A 14 13.86 13.21 -10.01
C LEU A 14 12.56 12.48 -10.34
N MET A 15 11.78 12.09 -9.32
CA MET A 15 10.51 11.40 -9.51
C MET A 15 9.45 12.28 -10.20
N LYS A 16 9.46 13.60 -9.94
CA LYS A 16 8.57 14.57 -10.61
C LYS A 16 8.87 14.67 -12.09
N LEU A 17 10.14 14.66 -12.46
CA LEU A 17 10.57 14.70 -13.85
C LEU A 17 10.27 13.38 -14.58
N TRP A 18 10.62 12.24 -13.94
CA TRP A 18 10.57 10.92 -14.55
C TRP A 18 9.16 10.34 -14.68
N CYS A 19 8.35 10.42 -13.62
CA CYS A 19 7.01 9.79 -13.57
C CYS A 19 5.85 10.79 -13.47
N ARG A 20 6.13 12.09 -13.40
CA ARG A 20 5.14 13.19 -13.38
C ARG A 20 3.90 12.88 -12.53
N PRO A 21 4.06 12.49 -11.25
CA PRO A 21 2.97 12.05 -10.41
C PRO A 21 1.93 13.18 -10.24
N LYS A 22 0.65 12.85 -10.36
CA LYS A 22 -0.50 13.74 -10.07
C LYS A 22 -1.22 13.26 -8.82
N ILE A 23 -1.76 14.20 -8.03
CA ILE A 23 -2.57 13.89 -6.86
C ILE A 23 -3.94 14.55 -6.98
N GLU A 24 -4.99 13.77 -6.71
CA GLU A 24 -6.38 14.20 -6.60
C GLU A 24 -6.85 13.97 -5.16
N GLY A 25 -7.73 14.83 -4.64
CA GLY A 25 -8.31 14.63 -3.31
C GLY A 25 -7.39 14.91 -2.11
N ARG A 26 -6.21 15.52 -2.29
CA ARG A 26 -5.26 15.84 -1.20
C ARG A 26 -5.90 16.54 0.01
N LYS A 27 -6.96 17.32 -0.23
CA LYS A 27 -7.76 18.03 0.81
C LYS A 27 -8.36 17.11 1.88
N TYR A 28 -8.50 15.81 1.59
CA TYR A 28 -9.01 14.84 2.57
C TYR A 28 -7.95 14.38 3.58
N VAL A 29 -6.66 14.66 3.33
CA VAL A 29 -5.59 14.36 4.29
C VAL A 29 -5.52 15.49 5.32
N PRO A 30 -5.67 15.20 6.62
CA PRO A 30 -5.72 16.23 7.64
C PRO A 30 -4.35 16.89 7.82
N GLU A 31 -4.33 18.21 8.02
CA GLU A 31 -3.12 19.01 8.20
C GLU A 31 -2.44 18.76 9.56
N SER A 32 -3.20 18.30 10.56
CA SER A 32 -2.76 17.92 11.90
C SER A 32 -3.52 16.67 12.38
N GLY A 33 -3.17 16.12 13.54
CA GLY A 33 -3.83 14.92 14.09
C GLY A 33 -3.48 13.62 13.36
N ALA A 34 -3.97 12.49 13.88
CA ALA A 34 -3.68 11.17 13.34
C ALA A 34 -4.69 10.72 12.29
N ALA A 35 -4.23 9.92 11.34
CA ALA A 35 -5.08 9.21 10.40
C ALA A 35 -4.34 8.00 9.83
N ILE A 36 -5.10 6.98 9.45
CA ILE A 36 -4.56 5.83 8.72
C ILE A 36 -4.74 6.09 7.22
N LEU A 37 -3.64 6.18 6.49
CA LEU A 37 -3.65 6.21 5.03
C LEU A 37 -3.62 4.78 4.51
N VAL A 38 -4.75 4.29 4.03
CA VAL A 38 -4.87 2.90 3.54
C VAL A 38 -4.79 2.91 2.03
N SER A 39 -3.94 2.05 1.46
CA SER A 39 -3.70 2.03 0.02
C SER A 39 -3.68 0.63 -0.55
N ASN A 40 -4.11 0.48 -1.79
CA ASN A 40 -3.75 -0.68 -2.61
C ASN A 40 -2.22 -0.77 -2.76
N HIS A 41 -1.68 -1.96 -2.99
CA HIS A 41 -0.23 -2.14 -3.13
C HIS A 41 0.13 -2.82 -4.46
N LEU A 42 0.67 -2.05 -5.40
CA LEU A 42 1.04 -2.49 -6.75
C LEU A 42 2.55 -2.66 -6.93
N ALA A 43 3.35 -1.79 -6.30
CA ALA A 43 4.79 -1.75 -6.49
C ALA A 43 5.52 -1.22 -5.26
N VAL A 44 6.84 -1.47 -5.18
CA VAL A 44 7.67 -0.85 -4.12
C VAL A 44 7.62 0.68 -4.25
N ALA A 45 7.50 1.16 -5.49
CA ALA A 45 7.29 2.55 -5.85
C ALA A 45 6.14 3.24 -5.07
N ASP A 46 5.11 2.52 -4.63
CA ASP A 46 3.97 3.08 -3.89
C ASP A 46 4.42 3.84 -2.64
N SER A 47 5.37 3.24 -1.91
CA SER A 47 5.90 3.78 -0.65
C SER A 47 6.81 5.00 -0.86
N PHE A 48 7.10 5.36 -2.11
CA PHE A 48 7.82 6.57 -2.47
C PHE A 48 6.89 7.65 -3.03
N PHE A 49 6.01 7.27 -3.96
CA PHE A 49 5.13 8.23 -4.63
C PHE A 49 4.00 8.74 -3.73
N MET A 50 3.45 7.89 -2.85
CA MET A 50 2.43 8.35 -1.89
C MET A 50 3.00 9.43 -0.95
N PRO A 51 4.10 9.20 -0.19
CA PRO A 51 4.59 10.22 0.73
C PRO A 51 5.13 11.47 0.03
N LEU A 52 5.62 11.33 -1.21
CA LEU A 52 6.06 12.46 -2.02
C LEU A 52 4.93 13.46 -2.27
N LYS A 53 3.67 12.99 -2.36
CA LYS A 53 2.49 13.83 -2.63
C LYS A 53 1.72 14.30 -1.40
N MET A 54 2.05 13.78 -0.22
CA MET A 54 1.45 14.26 1.03
C MET A 54 2.15 15.52 1.54
N SER A 55 1.41 16.41 2.21
CA SER A 55 2.00 17.59 2.88
C SER A 55 2.67 17.23 4.20
N ARG A 56 2.32 16.08 4.79
CA ARG A 56 2.83 15.58 6.06
C ARG A 56 3.70 14.34 5.88
N ARG A 57 4.52 14.04 6.88
CA ARG A 57 5.32 12.82 6.92
C ARG A 57 4.41 11.61 7.09
N VAL A 58 4.43 10.72 6.10
CA VAL A 58 3.78 9.41 6.19
C VAL A 58 4.76 8.44 6.84
N THR A 59 4.27 7.66 7.80
CA THR A 59 5.02 6.65 8.54
C THR A 59 4.58 5.26 8.12
N PHE A 60 5.50 4.34 7.83
CA PHE A 60 5.18 2.95 7.52
C PHE A 60 5.89 2.02 8.48
N LEU A 61 5.30 0.84 8.72
CA LEU A 61 5.95 -0.21 9.51
C LEU A 61 6.83 -1.07 8.59
N ALA A 62 8.12 -1.17 8.89
CA ALA A 62 9.09 -1.95 8.12
C ALA A 62 9.72 -3.07 8.94
N LYS A 63 10.21 -4.08 8.23
CA LYS A 63 11.01 -5.19 8.76
C LYS A 63 12.21 -4.68 9.59
N ARG A 64 12.37 -5.17 10.82
CA ARG A 64 13.45 -4.78 11.75
C ARG A 64 14.85 -4.98 11.15
N GLU A 65 15.01 -5.97 10.28
CA GLU A 65 16.24 -6.31 9.57
C GLU A 65 16.75 -5.17 8.66
N TYR A 66 15.89 -4.20 8.32
CA TYR A 66 16.32 -3.01 7.59
C TYR A 66 17.13 -2.04 8.46
N PHE A 67 17.06 -2.18 9.78
CA PHE A 67 17.64 -1.26 10.75
C PHE A 67 18.77 -1.89 11.57
N THR A 68 18.84 -3.22 11.65
CA THR A 68 19.80 -3.96 12.50
C THR A 68 21.04 -4.46 11.75
N GLY A 69 21.16 -4.19 10.44
CA GLY A 69 22.34 -4.56 9.67
C GLY A 69 23.63 -3.95 10.24
N ARG A 70 24.73 -4.72 10.22
CA ARG A 70 26.06 -4.29 10.72
C ARG A 70 26.88 -3.60 9.62
N GLY A 71 27.89 -2.82 10.03
CA GLY A 71 28.82 -2.13 9.14
C GLY A 71 28.23 -0.93 8.37
N LEU A 72 29.01 -0.36 7.44
CA LEU A 72 28.64 0.84 6.69
C LEU A 72 27.36 0.64 5.85
N LYS A 73 27.22 -0.52 5.19
CA LYS A 73 26.00 -0.87 4.43
C LYS A 73 24.77 -0.90 5.34
N GLY A 74 24.89 -1.46 6.54
CA GLY A 74 23.82 -1.49 7.53
C GLY A 74 23.45 -0.10 8.05
N ALA A 75 24.45 0.74 8.32
CA ALA A 75 24.24 2.13 8.73
C ALA A 75 23.55 2.97 7.64
N LEU A 76 23.97 2.85 6.38
CA LEU A 76 23.33 3.51 5.23
C LEU A 76 21.88 3.05 5.04
N LYS A 77 21.63 1.74 5.14
CA LYS A 77 20.28 1.17 5.05
C LYS A 77 19.39 1.73 6.17
N ARG A 78 19.85 1.68 7.42
CA ARG A 78 19.13 2.25 8.58
C ARG A 78 18.84 3.74 8.37
N TYR A 79 19.84 4.51 7.96
CA TYR A 79 19.70 5.94 7.70
C TYR A 79 18.65 6.22 6.61
N PHE A 80 18.69 5.47 5.51
CA PHE A 80 17.74 5.58 4.42
C PHE A 80 16.30 5.24 4.87
N PHE A 81 16.08 4.08 5.49
CA PHE A 81 14.75 3.63 5.91
C PHE A 81 14.14 4.55 6.98
N SER A 82 14.91 4.96 7.99
CA SER A 82 14.49 5.98 8.96
C SER A 82 14.18 7.32 8.27
N GLY A 83 15.00 7.67 7.28
CA GLY A 83 14.88 8.87 6.45
C GLY A 83 13.59 8.90 5.64
N ILE A 84 13.11 7.77 5.10
CA ILE A 84 11.85 7.71 4.34
C ILE A 84 10.60 7.48 5.20
N GLY A 85 10.72 7.56 6.54
CA GLY A 85 9.56 7.45 7.43
C GLY A 85 9.21 6.02 7.84
N GLN A 86 10.14 5.08 7.78
CA GLN A 86 9.88 3.70 8.17
C GLN A 86 10.21 3.48 9.65
N VAL A 87 9.35 2.76 10.36
CA VAL A 87 9.51 2.37 11.77
C VAL A 87 9.71 0.86 11.85
N PRO A 88 10.76 0.37 12.55
CA PRO A 88 11.04 -1.06 12.65
C PRO A 88 9.95 -1.79 13.44
N ILE A 89 9.54 -2.95 12.93
CA ILE A 89 8.71 -3.93 13.64
C ILE A 89 9.29 -5.32 13.45
N ASP A 90 9.15 -6.15 14.48
CA ASP A 90 9.42 -7.58 14.38
C ASP A 90 8.27 -8.25 13.61
N ARG A 91 8.60 -9.04 12.59
CA ARG A 91 7.64 -9.79 11.76
C ARG A 91 7.84 -11.30 11.83
N SER A 92 8.73 -11.78 12.70
CA SER A 92 9.26 -13.15 12.68
C SER A 92 8.60 -14.13 13.65
N SER A 93 7.84 -13.63 14.65
CA SER A 93 7.22 -14.46 15.68
C SER A 93 5.69 -14.55 15.55
N GLY A 94 5.06 -15.55 16.18
CA GLY A 94 3.59 -15.63 16.27
C GLY A 94 2.94 -14.41 16.93
N ALA A 95 3.67 -13.70 17.80
CA ALA A 95 3.26 -12.46 18.44
C ALA A 95 3.49 -11.21 17.58
N ALA A 96 4.14 -11.34 16.42
CA ALA A 96 4.53 -10.22 15.58
C ALA A 96 3.35 -9.42 15.01
N ALA A 97 2.23 -10.09 14.73
CA ALA A 97 1.03 -9.42 14.25
C ALA A 97 0.49 -8.44 15.29
N GLN A 98 0.42 -8.86 16.56
CA GLN A 98 -0.02 -7.99 17.66
C GLN A 98 0.98 -6.85 17.90
N ALA A 99 2.28 -7.14 17.94
CA ALA A 99 3.29 -6.12 18.13
C ALA A 99 3.28 -5.02 17.03
N ALA A 100 2.95 -5.41 15.80
CA ALA A 100 2.76 -4.47 14.70
C ALA A 100 1.52 -3.58 14.90
N LEU A 101 0.42 -4.15 15.38
CA LEU A 101 -0.80 -3.40 15.73
C LEU A 101 -0.53 -2.41 16.86
N ASP A 102 0.07 -2.86 17.96
CA ASP A 102 0.38 -2.02 19.12
C ASP A 102 1.29 -0.86 18.73
N THR A 103 2.30 -1.13 17.87
CA THR A 103 3.17 -0.10 17.33
C THR A 103 2.41 0.89 16.45
N GLY A 104 1.50 0.41 15.60
CA GLY A 104 0.63 1.24 14.78
C GLY A 104 -0.26 2.16 15.61
N VAL A 105 -0.96 1.61 16.60
CA VAL A 105 -1.81 2.36 17.55
C VAL A 105 -0.99 3.41 18.30
N ARG A 106 0.21 3.06 18.79
CA ARG A 106 1.10 4.04 19.43
C ARG A 106 1.44 5.20 18.50
N LEU A 107 1.84 4.94 17.25
CA LEU A 107 2.16 5.99 16.29
C LEU A 107 0.95 6.88 15.95
N LEU A 108 -0.25 6.30 15.93
CA LEU A 108 -1.49 7.05 15.75
C LEU A 108 -1.78 7.92 16.97
N ARG A 109 -1.61 7.41 18.20
CA ARG A 109 -1.74 8.21 19.43
C ARG A 109 -0.72 9.36 19.51
N GLU A 110 0.44 9.21 18.86
CA GLU A 110 1.43 10.28 18.68
C GLU A 110 1.04 11.33 17.60
N GLY A 111 -0.16 11.24 17.01
CA GLY A 111 -0.63 12.20 16.01
C GLY A 111 -0.06 12.01 14.60
N ARG A 112 0.52 10.83 14.29
CA ARG A 112 1.18 10.59 12.99
C ARG A 112 0.20 10.12 11.91
N LEU A 113 0.59 10.32 10.65
CA LEU A 113 -0.02 9.63 9.52
C LEU A 113 0.61 8.25 9.36
N LEU A 114 -0.18 7.19 9.49
CA LEU A 114 0.27 5.81 9.34
C LEU A 114 -0.16 5.28 7.97
N GLY A 115 0.79 4.93 7.11
CA GLY A 115 0.55 4.26 5.85
C GLY A 115 0.40 2.74 6.04
N VAL A 116 -0.69 2.17 5.53
CA VAL A 116 -1.02 0.75 5.66
C VAL A 116 -1.45 0.19 4.30
N TYR A 117 -0.91 -0.97 3.95
CA TYR A 117 -1.35 -1.77 2.80
C TYR A 117 -2.16 -2.96 3.33
N PRO A 118 -3.51 -2.94 3.24
CA PRO A 118 -4.37 -3.90 3.94
C PRO A 118 -4.24 -5.31 3.36
N GLU A 119 -3.86 -5.44 2.08
CA GLU A 119 -3.57 -6.73 1.42
C GLU A 119 -2.36 -7.45 2.05
N GLY A 120 -1.45 -6.70 2.68
CA GLY A 120 -0.26 -7.21 3.37
C GLY A 120 0.91 -7.62 2.45
N THR A 121 0.71 -7.64 1.14
CA THR A 121 1.74 -7.83 0.10
C THR A 121 1.37 -7.04 -1.15
N ARG A 122 2.30 -6.90 -2.09
CA ARG A 122 2.01 -6.36 -3.42
C ARG A 122 1.10 -7.31 -4.19
N SER A 123 0.12 -6.75 -4.89
CA SER A 123 -0.74 -7.46 -5.82
C SER A 123 0.10 -8.09 -6.93
N PRO A 124 0.05 -9.42 -7.11
CA PRO A 124 0.87 -10.12 -8.11
C PRO A 124 0.48 -9.78 -9.56
N ASP A 125 -0.77 -9.40 -9.79
CA ASP A 125 -1.32 -9.17 -11.13
C ASP A 125 -2.05 -7.83 -11.28
N GLY A 126 -2.02 -6.97 -10.26
CA GLY A 126 -2.67 -5.66 -10.29
C GLY A 126 -4.17 -5.68 -10.01
N ARG A 127 -4.76 -6.79 -9.58
CA ARG A 127 -6.10 -6.81 -8.95
C ARG A 127 -6.04 -6.38 -7.49
N LEU A 128 -7.17 -6.04 -6.90
CA LEU A 128 -7.29 -5.71 -5.48
C LEU A 128 -7.71 -6.96 -4.71
N TYR A 129 -6.93 -7.36 -3.71
CA TYR A 129 -7.17 -8.60 -2.97
C TYR A 129 -7.78 -8.36 -1.60
N LYS A 130 -8.22 -9.45 -0.94
CA LYS A 130 -8.83 -9.41 0.39
C LYS A 130 -7.91 -8.73 1.41
N GLY A 131 -8.44 -7.68 2.06
CA GLY A 131 -7.74 -6.96 3.13
C GLY A 131 -7.68 -7.74 4.44
N LYS A 132 -6.63 -7.54 5.23
CA LYS A 132 -6.48 -8.06 6.60
C LYS A 132 -7.13 -7.12 7.61
N THR A 133 -7.72 -7.68 8.67
CA THR A 133 -8.53 -6.93 9.65
C THR A 133 -7.73 -6.01 10.57
N GLY A 134 -6.40 -6.13 10.59
CA GLY A 134 -5.55 -5.30 11.45
C GLY A 134 -5.70 -3.80 11.23
N VAL A 135 -6.09 -3.37 10.02
CA VAL A 135 -6.36 -1.95 9.74
C VAL A 135 -7.59 -1.43 10.47
N ALA A 136 -8.67 -2.23 10.50
CA ALA A 136 -9.89 -1.91 11.21
C ALA A 136 -9.64 -1.87 12.73
N ARG A 137 -8.91 -2.85 13.24
CA ARG A 137 -8.52 -2.91 14.65
C ARG A 137 -7.74 -1.66 15.08
N MET A 138 -6.73 -1.26 14.30
CA MET A 138 -5.98 -0.02 14.58
C MET A 138 -6.87 1.23 14.52
N ALA A 139 -7.81 1.30 13.57
CA ALA A 139 -8.72 2.45 13.45
C ALA A 139 -9.61 2.59 14.68
N LEU A 140 -10.17 1.48 15.18
CA LEU A 140 -11.01 1.45 16.37
C LEU A 140 -10.20 1.73 17.66
N GLU A 141 -9.06 1.06 17.86
CA GLU A 141 -8.25 1.22 19.09
C GLU A 141 -7.60 2.61 19.22
N ALA A 142 -7.32 3.27 18.10
CA ALA A 142 -6.78 4.63 18.08
C ALA A 142 -7.86 5.71 17.94
N ASN A 143 -9.11 5.34 17.64
CA ASN A 143 -10.21 6.24 17.32
C ASN A 143 -9.83 7.31 16.28
N VAL A 144 -9.38 6.86 15.10
CA VAL A 144 -8.88 7.73 14.03
C VAL A 144 -9.57 7.44 12.70
N PRO A 145 -9.71 8.45 11.82
CA PRO A 145 -10.27 8.23 10.50
C PRO A 145 -9.33 7.40 9.61
N VAL A 146 -9.94 6.66 8.68
CA VAL A 146 -9.24 5.92 7.63
C VAL A 146 -9.40 6.66 6.31
N ILE A 147 -8.30 6.94 5.62
CA ILE A 147 -8.30 7.69 4.36
C ILE A 147 -7.84 6.74 3.25
N PRO A 148 -8.74 6.31 2.35
CA PRO A 148 -8.39 5.45 1.24
C PRO A 148 -7.57 6.21 0.20
N ILE A 149 -6.54 5.56 -0.32
CA ILE A 149 -5.64 6.08 -1.34
C ILE A 149 -5.47 5.04 -2.44
N ALA A 150 -5.76 5.41 -3.69
CA ALA A 150 -5.46 4.58 -4.83
C ALA A 150 -4.17 5.04 -5.51
N MET A 151 -3.19 4.14 -5.56
CA MET A 151 -1.99 4.24 -6.38
C MET A 151 -2.28 3.63 -7.75
N ILE A 152 -2.03 4.39 -8.81
CA ILE A 152 -2.33 3.99 -10.18
C ILE A 152 -1.10 4.20 -11.07
N GLY A 153 -0.70 3.15 -11.78
CA GLY A 153 0.42 3.16 -12.74
C GLY A 153 1.81 2.95 -12.13
N THR A 154 1.89 2.67 -10.83
CA THR A 154 3.16 2.38 -10.13
C THR A 154 3.71 1.01 -10.50
N ASP A 155 2.85 0.03 -10.76
CA ASP A 155 3.18 -1.27 -11.38
C ASP A 155 3.85 -1.13 -12.75
N ARG A 156 3.42 -0.15 -13.55
CA ARG A 156 4.03 0.12 -14.86
C ARG A 156 5.37 0.83 -14.75
N ALA A 157 5.51 1.72 -13.77
CA ALA A 157 6.76 2.41 -13.50
C ALA A 157 7.81 1.49 -12.87
N ASN A 158 7.40 0.61 -11.95
CA ASN A 158 8.27 -0.37 -11.30
C ASN A 158 7.58 -1.73 -11.19
N PRO A 159 7.60 -2.54 -12.27
CA PRO A 159 7.02 -3.88 -12.25
C PRO A 159 7.65 -4.76 -11.18
N ILE A 160 6.86 -5.69 -10.64
CA ILE A 160 7.35 -6.68 -9.67
C ILE A 160 8.53 -7.47 -10.28
N GLY A 161 9.58 -7.66 -9.49
CA GLY A 161 10.81 -8.33 -9.93
C GLY A 161 11.78 -7.43 -10.72
N SER A 162 11.37 -6.23 -11.14
CA SER A 162 12.25 -5.30 -11.85
C SER A 162 12.98 -4.35 -10.91
N THR A 163 14.29 -4.19 -11.13
CA THR A 163 15.11 -3.13 -10.53
C THR A 163 15.13 -1.85 -11.38
N ILE A 164 14.62 -1.91 -12.61
CA ILE A 164 14.63 -0.80 -13.58
C ILE A 164 13.32 -0.02 -13.48
N TRP A 165 13.44 1.29 -13.34
CA TRP A 165 12.30 2.20 -13.24
C TRP A 165 12.00 2.83 -14.60
N ARG A 166 10.78 2.62 -15.10
CA ARG A 166 10.31 3.13 -16.39
C ARG A 166 9.58 4.45 -16.22
N PRO A 167 9.70 5.40 -17.17
CA PRO A 167 8.92 6.62 -17.14
C PRO A 167 7.45 6.28 -17.41
N PHE A 168 6.60 6.43 -16.39
CA PHE A 168 5.15 6.25 -16.53
C PHE A 168 4.42 7.28 -15.66
N ARG A 169 3.28 7.78 -16.15
CA ARG A 169 2.48 8.78 -15.42
C ARG A 169 1.78 8.12 -14.23
N ILE A 170 2.14 8.55 -13.03
CA ILE A 170 1.54 8.03 -11.79
C ILE A 170 0.40 8.92 -11.33
N ARG A 171 -0.70 8.31 -10.88
CA ARG A 171 -1.79 9.03 -10.22
C ARG A 171 -1.96 8.51 -8.80
N VAL A 172 -2.15 9.46 -7.89
CA VAL A 172 -2.49 9.23 -6.50
C VAL A 172 -3.89 9.82 -6.29
N ARG A 173 -4.89 8.99 -6.07
CA ARG A 173 -6.24 9.47 -5.75
C ARG A 173 -6.46 9.27 -4.27
N VAL A 174 -6.88 10.33 -3.58
CA VAL A 174 -7.24 10.27 -2.16
C VAL A 174 -8.75 10.37 -2.06
N GLY A 175 -9.37 9.41 -1.39
CA GLY A 175 -10.81 9.37 -1.15
C GLY A 175 -11.22 10.12 0.11
N LYS A 176 -12.54 10.22 0.34
CA LYS A 176 -13.11 10.84 1.54
C LYS A 176 -12.67 10.05 2.79
N PRO A 177 -12.43 10.70 3.94
CA PRO A 177 -12.19 10.01 5.19
C PRO A 177 -13.39 9.13 5.55
N LEU A 178 -13.10 7.87 5.88
CA LEU A 178 -14.05 6.92 6.45
C LEU A 178 -13.98 7.06 7.96
N ASP A 179 -15.13 7.36 8.57
CA ASP A 179 -15.30 7.43 10.00
C ASP A 179 -15.98 6.15 10.50
N PHE A 180 -15.44 5.59 11.58
CA PHE A 180 -15.89 4.36 12.21
C PHE A 180 -16.31 4.56 13.67
N SER A 181 -16.52 5.81 14.09
CA SER A 181 -17.04 6.17 15.42
C SER A 181 -18.28 5.37 15.85
N ARG A 182 -19.15 4.99 14.90
CA ARG A 182 -20.33 4.12 15.13
C ARG A 182 -20.00 2.72 15.70
N TYR A 183 -18.73 2.31 15.64
CA TYR A 183 -18.23 1.04 16.16
C TYR A 183 -17.28 1.21 17.35
N GLU A 184 -17.27 2.40 17.99
CA GLU A 184 -16.46 2.66 19.17
C GLU A 184 -16.73 1.62 20.28
N GLY A 185 -15.66 1.17 20.94
CA GLY A 185 -15.72 0.12 21.96
C GLY A 185 -15.84 -1.32 21.42
N LEU A 186 -15.99 -1.51 20.11
CA LEU A 186 -16.09 -2.84 19.48
C LEU A 186 -14.76 -3.37 18.90
N ALA A 187 -13.63 -2.78 19.29
CA ALA A 187 -12.31 -3.29 18.91
C ALA A 187 -12.12 -4.72 19.45
N GLY A 188 -11.62 -5.63 18.61
CA GLY A 188 -11.49 -7.05 18.93
C GLY A 188 -12.69 -7.91 18.51
N ASP A 189 -13.84 -7.32 18.15
CA ASP A 189 -14.93 -8.06 17.52
C ASP A 189 -14.58 -8.39 16.07
N ARG A 190 -14.45 -9.69 15.78
CA ARG A 190 -14.00 -10.17 14.47
C ARG A 190 -14.97 -9.84 13.33
N PHE A 191 -16.28 -9.79 13.60
CA PHE A 191 -17.28 -9.49 12.58
C PHE A 191 -17.32 -8.00 12.26
N VAL A 192 -17.21 -7.16 13.29
CA VAL A 192 -17.12 -5.71 13.13
C VAL A 192 -15.84 -5.34 12.38
N GLU A 193 -14.68 -5.86 12.79
CA GLU A 193 -13.41 -5.58 12.14
C GLU A 193 -13.38 -6.05 10.68
N ARG A 194 -13.98 -7.21 10.37
CA ARG A 194 -14.14 -7.71 9.00
C ARG A 194 -15.00 -6.76 8.17
N SER A 195 -16.16 -6.36 8.69
CA SER A 195 -17.09 -5.46 8.00
C SER A 195 -16.46 -4.11 7.70
N ILE A 196 -15.76 -3.51 8.68
CA ILE A 196 -14.99 -2.27 8.50
C ILE A 196 -13.90 -2.45 7.43
N THR A 197 -13.18 -3.57 7.48
CA THR A 197 -12.13 -3.84 6.49
C THR A 197 -12.72 -3.96 5.10
N ASP A 198 -13.86 -4.63 4.94
CA ASP A 198 -14.54 -4.75 3.65
C ASP A 198 -14.99 -3.39 3.13
N GLU A 199 -15.56 -2.53 3.97
CA GLU A 199 -15.90 -1.15 3.62
C GLU A 199 -14.68 -0.35 3.14
N ILE A 200 -13.54 -0.48 3.82
CA ILE A 200 -12.27 0.12 3.38
C ILE A 200 -11.83 -0.44 2.02
N MET A 201 -11.94 -1.75 1.80
CA MET A 201 -11.56 -2.38 0.53
C MET A 201 -12.49 -1.96 -0.61
N TYR A 202 -13.80 -1.81 -0.36
CA TYR A 202 -14.74 -1.29 -1.36
C TYR A 202 -14.42 0.16 -1.73
N ALA A 203 -14.11 1.01 -0.75
CA ALA A 203 -13.68 2.38 -1.03
C ALA A 203 -12.39 2.41 -1.88
N LEU A 204 -11.44 1.50 -1.64
CA LEU A 204 -10.25 1.34 -2.48
C LEU A 204 -10.59 0.84 -3.89
N MET A 205 -11.50 -0.12 -4.00
CA MET A 205 -11.96 -0.68 -5.27
C MET A 205 -12.55 0.42 -6.16
N GLU A 206 -13.49 1.20 -5.63
CA GLU A 206 -14.11 2.32 -6.35
C GLU A 206 -13.09 3.40 -6.73
N LEU A 207 -12.20 3.75 -5.80
CA LEU A 207 -11.20 4.82 -6.01
C LEU A 207 -10.14 4.44 -7.04
N SER A 208 -9.75 3.16 -7.07
CA SER A 208 -8.71 2.61 -7.96
C SER A 208 -9.24 2.14 -9.31
N GLY A 209 -10.50 1.70 -9.36
CA GLY A 209 -11.07 0.99 -10.51
C GLY A 209 -10.50 -0.42 -10.71
N GLN A 210 -9.85 -1.00 -9.69
CA GLN A 210 -9.35 -2.37 -9.75
C GLN A 210 -10.49 -3.37 -9.57
N GLU A 211 -10.36 -4.53 -10.21
CA GLU A 211 -11.19 -5.71 -9.92
C GLU A 211 -10.85 -6.24 -8.52
N TYR A 212 -11.87 -6.42 -7.67
CA TYR A 212 -11.72 -7.00 -6.34
C TYR A 212 -11.81 -8.53 -6.38
N VAL A 213 -10.92 -9.19 -5.66
CA VAL A 213 -10.84 -10.64 -5.52
C VAL A 213 -10.88 -10.99 -4.03
N ASP A 214 -11.91 -11.73 -3.60
CA ASP A 214 -12.08 -12.13 -2.20
C ASP A 214 -11.18 -13.31 -1.77
N VAL A 215 -9.89 -13.20 -2.09
CA VAL A 215 -8.82 -14.13 -1.69
C VAL A 215 -7.65 -13.32 -1.16
N TYR A 216 -6.91 -13.84 -0.19
CA TYR A 216 -5.69 -13.18 0.26
C TYR A 216 -4.61 -13.20 -0.82
N ALA A 217 -3.97 -12.05 -1.06
CA ALA A 217 -2.93 -11.91 -2.09
C ALA A 217 -1.76 -12.89 -1.92
N ALA A 218 -1.42 -13.30 -0.70
CA ALA A 218 -0.39 -14.31 -0.45
C ALA A 218 -0.77 -15.67 -1.06
N LYS A 219 -2.01 -16.12 -0.84
CA LYS A 219 -2.51 -17.37 -1.44
C LYS A 219 -2.54 -17.29 -2.96
N ALA A 220 -3.04 -16.18 -3.52
CA ALA A 220 -3.07 -16.00 -4.97
C ALA A 220 -1.65 -15.99 -5.59
N LYS A 221 -0.66 -15.45 -4.87
CA LYS A 221 0.74 -15.48 -5.30
C LYS A 221 1.28 -16.92 -5.34
N ASP A 222 1.03 -17.69 -4.29
CA ASP A 222 1.47 -19.09 -4.19
C ASP A 222 0.81 -19.96 -5.27
N ASP A 223 -0.48 -19.74 -5.55
CA ASP A 223 -1.23 -20.43 -6.60
C ASP A 223 -0.65 -20.13 -8.01
N LEU A 224 -0.30 -18.87 -8.28
CA LEU A 224 0.32 -18.45 -9.56
C LEU A 224 1.71 -19.06 -9.76
N GLU A 225 2.52 -19.09 -8.69
CA GLU A 225 3.86 -19.71 -8.71
C GLU A 225 3.77 -21.22 -8.96
N THR A 226 2.79 -21.89 -8.34
CA THR A 226 2.57 -23.35 -8.51
C THR A 226 2.10 -23.72 -9.92
N GLN A 227 1.35 -22.84 -10.59
CA GLN A 227 0.85 -23.05 -11.96
C GLN A 227 1.90 -22.79 -13.06
N GLY A 228 3.16 -22.52 -12.71
CA GLY A 228 4.22 -22.26 -13.70
C GLY A 228 4.06 -20.94 -14.47
N ARG A 229 3.06 -20.12 -14.12
CA ARG A 229 2.92 -18.75 -14.60
C ARG A 229 3.89 -17.90 -13.79
N VAL A 230 5.15 -17.86 -14.23
CA VAL A 230 6.14 -16.95 -13.65
C VAL A 230 5.53 -15.55 -13.62
N ILE A 231 5.56 -14.89 -12.45
CA ILE A 231 5.16 -13.48 -12.29
C ILE A 231 6.24 -12.62 -12.97
N THR A 232 6.34 -12.73 -14.29
CA THR A 232 7.19 -11.91 -15.13
C THR A 232 6.32 -11.33 -16.24
N LYS A 233 6.24 -10.00 -16.23
CA LYS A 233 5.72 -9.18 -17.34
C LYS A 233 4.24 -9.44 -17.64
N ARG A 234 3.36 -8.58 -17.13
CA ARG A 234 1.97 -8.53 -17.60
C ARG A 234 2.00 -8.23 -19.11
N ALA A 235 1.26 -9.03 -19.89
CA ALA A 235 1.01 -8.82 -21.31
C ALA A 235 0.46 -7.40 -21.56
N ASP A 236 0.80 -6.83 -22.70
CA ASP A 236 0.38 -5.49 -23.09
C ASP A 236 -1.16 -5.45 -23.14
N PRO A 237 -1.85 -4.40 -22.68
CA PRO A 237 -3.28 -4.25 -22.94
C PRO A 237 -3.69 -4.41 -24.42
N SER A 238 -2.78 -4.26 -25.39
CA SER A 238 -3.03 -4.63 -26.80
C SER A 238 -3.19 -6.13 -27.05
N ASP A 239 -2.61 -6.99 -26.21
CA ASP A 239 -2.65 -8.46 -26.36
C ASP A 239 -4.02 -9.04 -25.94
N ARG A 240 -4.92 -8.23 -25.39
CA ARG A 240 -6.27 -8.65 -24.98
C ARG A 240 -7.25 -8.77 -26.14
N GLN A 241 -6.97 -8.16 -27.30
CA GLN A 241 -7.88 -8.24 -28.46
C GLN A 241 -7.85 -9.60 -29.16
N GLU A 242 -6.83 -10.43 -28.93
CA GLU A 242 -6.70 -11.73 -29.60
C GLU A 242 -7.32 -12.88 -28.79
N ALA A 243 -7.48 -12.72 -27.48
CA ALA A 243 -8.04 -13.74 -26.58
C ALA A 243 -9.58 -13.80 -26.54
N ASP A 244 -10.27 -12.80 -27.12
CA ASP A 244 -11.75 -12.72 -27.18
C ASP A 244 -12.35 -13.24 -28.51
N ARG A 245 -11.53 -13.82 -29.41
CA ARG A 245 -12.08 -14.54 -30.57
C ARG A 245 -12.59 -15.92 -30.13
N LEU A 246 -13.91 -16.03 -30.02
CA LEU A 246 -14.61 -17.31 -29.94
C LEU A 246 -14.09 -18.26 -31.03
N PRO A 247 -13.83 -19.55 -30.73
CA PRO A 247 -13.43 -20.50 -31.75
C PRO A 247 -14.54 -20.64 -32.78
N GLU A 248 -14.21 -20.45 -34.06
CA GLU A 248 -15.11 -20.77 -35.17
C GLU A 248 -15.49 -22.25 -35.07
N THR A 249 -16.76 -22.50 -34.76
CA THR A 249 -17.33 -23.84 -34.77
C THR A 249 -17.33 -24.37 -36.20
N LYS A 250 -16.44 -25.29 -36.51
CA LYS A 250 -16.55 -26.15 -37.70
C LYS A 250 -17.60 -27.22 -37.45
N ALA A 251 -18.85 -26.85 -37.67
CA ALA A 251 -19.92 -27.78 -38.01
C ALA A 251 -20.37 -27.44 -39.44
N GLY A 252 -20.03 -28.33 -40.37
CA GLY A 252 -20.20 -28.22 -41.82
C GLY A 252 -19.32 -29.26 -42.48
#